data_AF-A0A1C7MFE6-F1
#
_entry.id   AF-A0A1C7MFE6-F1
#
_cell.length_a   1.000
_cell.length_b   1.000
_cell.length_c   1.000
_cell.angle_alpha   90.00
_cell.angle_beta   90.00
_cell.angle_gamma   90.00
#
_symmetry.space_group_name_H-M   'P 1'
#
loop_
_entity.id
_entity.type
_entity.pdbx_description
1 polymer ?
#
loop_
_entity_poly.entity_id
_entity_poly.type
_entity_poly.pdbx_seq_one_letter_code
_entity_poly.pdbx_strand_id
1 'polypeptide(L)'
;MSQRRFWERKFVSMGFKVVGLRPNDQDSHTTDVTFDGGADGSRSTVRRVAGVGWADPDGENIDETAGFLTQLIIADVVFNSPHPFSSGRTVNILSPRNAFLVVPLPPAREVEKEVYRITVSIHPSWGPSQHSPSLEYLQSLMDMWGPNSTPSIRAST
;
A
#
# COMPACT_ATOMS: atom_id res chain seq x y z
N MET A 1 13.58 -26.91 35.97
CA MET A 1 13.28 -27.33 34.59
C MET A 1 12.22 -26.39 34.04
N SER A 2 12.62 -25.43 33.20
CA SER A 2 11.74 -24.37 32.68
C SER A 2 11.66 -24.53 31.16
N GLN A 3 10.49 -24.90 30.65
CA GLN A 3 10.23 -25.01 29.22
C GLN A 3 10.07 -23.61 28.63
N ARG A 4 11.04 -23.18 27.82
CA ARG A 4 10.92 -22.00 26.97
C ARG A 4 10.07 -22.37 25.75
N ARG A 5 8.87 -21.81 25.65
CA ARG A 5 8.06 -21.88 24.43
C ARG A 5 8.71 -21.01 23.36
N PHE A 6 9.25 -21.67 22.35
CA PHE A 6 9.80 -21.08 21.14
C PHE A 6 8.61 -20.69 20.26
N TRP A 7 8.25 -19.41 20.24
CA TRP A 7 7.28 -18.92 19.24
C TRP A 7 8.02 -18.74 17.92
N GLU A 8 7.84 -19.70 17.01
CA GLU A 8 8.21 -19.56 15.61
C GLU A 8 7.48 -18.35 15.02
N ARG A 9 8.26 -17.34 14.59
CA ARG A 9 7.75 -16.33 13.68
C ARG A 9 7.50 -17.03 12.35
N LYS A 10 6.24 -17.30 12.02
CA LYS A 10 5.86 -17.52 10.62
C LYS A 10 6.15 -16.22 9.87
N PHE A 11 7.30 -16.17 9.22
CA PHE A 11 7.52 -15.23 8.13
C PHE A 11 6.49 -15.57 7.06
N VAL A 12 5.51 -14.70 6.85
CA VAL A 12 4.73 -14.72 5.62
C VAL A 12 5.72 -14.31 4.53
N SER A 13 6.19 -15.28 3.75
CA SER A 13 6.95 -15.04 2.54
C SER A 13 6.05 -14.24 1.58
N MET A 14 6.40 -12.96 1.39
CA MET A 14 5.85 -12.11 0.34
C MET A 14 6.65 -12.38 -0.94
N GLY A 15 5.96 -12.68 -2.03
CA GLY A 15 6.54 -12.69 -3.37
C GLY A 15 6.63 -14.09 -3.93
N PHE A 16 5.64 -14.43 -4.73
CA PHE A 16 5.55 -15.72 -5.36
C PHE A 16 5.12 -15.51 -6.80
N LYS A 17 5.75 -16.27 -7.70
CA LYS A 17 5.66 -16.03 -9.13
C LYS A 17 5.14 -17.29 -9.80
N VAL A 18 4.24 -17.11 -10.76
CA VAL A 18 3.88 -18.18 -11.68
C VAL A 18 5.12 -18.55 -12.48
N VAL A 19 5.59 -19.78 -12.31
CA VAL A 19 6.78 -20.31 -13.01
C VAL A 19 6.41 -21.32 -14.10
N GLY A 20 5.16 -21.82 -14.09
CA GLY A 20 4.68 -22.75 -15.10
C GLY A 20 3.17 -22.74 -15.26
N LEU A 21 2.73 -22.87 -16.51
CA LEU A 21 1.34 -23.05 -16.92
C LEU A 21 1.30 -24.14 -17.98
N ARG A 22 0.49 -25.17 -17.79
CA ARG A 22 0.27 -26.23 -18.79
C ARG A 22 -1.15 -26.77 -18.71
N PRO A 23 -1.75 -27.24 -19.82
CA PRO A 23 -2.98 -28.02 -19.77
C PRO A 23 -2.82 -29.21 -18.84
N ASN A 24 -3.86 -29.52 -18.07
CA ASN A 24 -3.85 -30.68 -17.19
C ASN A 24 -3.83 -31.97 -18.03
N ASP A 25 -3.00 -32.93 -17.62
CA ASP A 25 -2.78 -34.16 -18.37
C ASP A 25 -4.03 -35.09 -18.40
N GLN A 26 -5.01 -34.87 -17.53
CA GLN A 26 -6.23 -35.68 -17.41
C GLN A 26 -7.50 -34.96 -17.87
N ASP A 27 -7.52 -33.63 -17.84
CA ASP A 27 -8.66 -32.83 -18.30
C ASP A 27 -8.18 -31.60 -19.07
N SER A 28 -8.45 -31.59 -20.38
CA SER A 28 -8.09 -30.50 -21.28
C SER A 28 -8.80 -29.18 -20.97
N HIS A 29 -9.87 -29.19 -20.17
CA HIS A 29 -10.55 -27.99 -19.70
C HIS A 29 -9.94 -27.40 -18.42
N THR A 30 -8.98 -28.10 -17.82
CA THR A 30 -8.28 -27.68 -16.61
C THR A 30 -6.83 -27.29 -16.95
N THR A 31 -6.31 -26.22 -16.34
CA THR A 31 -4.91 -25.78 -16.51
C THR A 31 -4.16 -25.94 -15.20
N ASP A 32 -3.07 -26.70 -15.22
CA ASP A 32 -2.14 -26.81 -14.10
C ASP A 32 -1.29 -25.55 -14.00
N VAL A 33 -1.28 -24.93 -12.83
CA VAL A 33 -0.45 -23.77 -12.51
C VAL A 33 0.59 -24.16 -11.49
N THR A 34 1.86 -23.94 -11.82
CA THR A 34 2.97 -24.10 -10.87
C THR A 34 3.41 -22.73 -10.38
N PHE A 35 3.36 -22.55 -9.07
CA PHE A 35 3.87 -21.36 -8.42
C PHE A 35 5.15 -21.71 -7.65
N ASP A 36 6.13 -20.81 -7.71
CA ASP A 36 7.15 -20.75 -6.67
C ASP A 36 6.53 -19.94 -5.53
N GLY A 37 5.95 -20.70 -4.57
CA GLY A 37 5.03 -20.39 -3.45
C GLY A 37 3.73 -19.58 -3.74
N GLY A 38 3.05 -19.01 -2.74
CA GLY A 38 1.70 -18.36 -2.76
C GLY A 38 1.28 -17.29 -3.83
N ALA A 39 0.25 -16.47 -3.54
CA ALA A 39 -0.57 -15.78 -4.57
C ALA A 39 0.11 -14.62 -5.36
N ASP A 40 -0.20 -14.47 -6.66
CA ASP A 40 0.47 -13.59 -7.64
C ASP A 40 -0.12 -12.16 -7.82
N GLY A 41 -1.01 -11.74 -6.91
CA GLY A 41 -1.43 -10.33 -6.72
C GLY A 41 -2.37 -9.73 -7.77
N SER A 42 -2.57 -8.40 -7.69
CA SER A 42 -3.52 -7.63 -8.53
C SER A 42 -3.15 -7.52 -10.01
N ARG A 43 -2.03 -8.10 -10.43
CA ARG A 43 -1.62 -8.26 -11.84
C ARG A 43 -1.37 -9.73 -12.16
N SER A 44 -2.25 -10.59 -11.62
CA SER A 44 -2.15 -12.04 -11.71
C SER A 44 -1.93 -12.52 -13.15
N THR A 45 -0.85 -13.28 -13.35
CA THR A 45 -0.55 -13.93 -14.63
C THR A 45 -1.53 -15.07 -14.87
N VAL A 46 -1.95 -15.76 -13.80
CA VAL A 46 -2.96 -16.83 -13.87
C VAL A 46 -4.27 -16.29 -14.42
N ARG A 47 -4.77 -15.19 -13.83
CA ARG A 47 -6.02 -14.54 -14.26
C ARG A 47 -6.00 -14.20 -15.75
N ARG A 48 -4.88 -13.63 -16.23
CA ARG A 48 -4.72 -13.26 -17.63
C ARG A 48 -4.73 -14.46 -18.57
N VAL A 49 -4.05 -15.55 -18.23
CA VAL A 49 -4.00 -16.75 -19.07
C VAL A 49 -5.33 -17.51 -19.04
N ALA A 50 -6.04 -17.50 -17.92
CA ALA A 50 -7.37 -18.08 -17.80
C ALA A 50 -8.46 -17.25 -18.50
N GLY A 51 -8.14 -16.08 -19.06
CA GLY A 51 -9.12 -15.19 -19.72
C GLY A 51 -10.13 -14.55 -18.76
N VAL A 52 -9.84 -14.52 -17.45
CA VAL A 52 -10.74 -13.96 -16.45
C VAL A 52 -10.60 -12.43 -16.41
N GLY A 53 -11.69 -11.71 -16.72
CA GLY A 53 -11.72 -10.25 -16.76
C GLY A 53 -11.66 -9.56 -15.39
N TRP A 54 -11.32 -8.27 -15.39
CA TRP A 54 -11.40 -7.37 -14.22
C TRP A 54 -12.76 -6.68 -14.15
N ALA A 55 -13.80 -7.47 -13.91
CA ALA A 55 -15.16 -6.96 -13.70
C ALA A 55 -15.63 -7.36 -12.29
N ASP A 56 -16.54 -6.56 -11.75
CA ASP A 56 -17.39 -6.97 -10.64
C ASP A 56 -18.16 -8.26 -11.04
N PRO A 57 -18.52 -9.18 -10.12
CA PRO A 57 -19.46 -10.27 -10.42
C PRO A 57 -20.72 -9.85 -11.19
N ASP A 58 -21.17 -8.60 -11.05
CA ASP A 58 -22.31 -8.04 -11.81
C ASP A 58 -21.95 -7.54 -13.23
N GLY A 59 -20.69 -7.66 -13.65
CA GLY A 59 -20.21 -7.32 -14.98
C GLY A 59 -19.91 -5.83 -15.18
N GLU A 60 -20.04 -5.00 -14.15
CA GLU A 60 -19.69 -3.59 -14.22
C GLU A 60 -18.17 -3.41 -14.33
N ASN A 61 -17.74 -2.60 -15.31
CA ASN A 61 -16.36 -2.13 -15.38
C ASN A 61 -16.15 -1.14 -14.23
N ILE A 62 -15.21 -1.45 -13.35
CA ILE A 62 -14.88 -0.67 -12.14
C ILE A 62 -14.19 0.68 -12.52
N ASP A 63 -14.09 1.01 -13.80
CA ASP A 63 -13.08 1.95 -14.31
C ASP A 63 -13.54 3.40 -14.53
N GLU A 64 -14.75 3.80 -14.11
CA GLU A 64 -15.23 5.16 -14.44
C GLU A 64 -15.72 6.02 -13.25
N THR A 65 -16.04 5.41 -12.10
CA THR A 65 -16.63 6.15 -10.96
C THR A 65 -15.67 6.42 -9.78
N ALA A 66 -14.47 5.85 -9.78
CA ALA A 66 -13.55 5.93 -8.64
C ALA A 66 -12.50 7.06 -8.70
N GLY A 67 -12.83 8.23 -9.28
CA GLY A 67 -11.86 9.30 -9.55
C GLY A 67 -11.08 9.87 -8.35
N PHE A 68 -11.55 9.67 -7.11
CA PHE A 68 -11.00 10.33 -5.92
C PHE A 68 -9.90 9.55 -5.17
N LEU A 69 -9.62 8.29 -5.55
CA LEU A 69 -8.59 7.43 -4.95
C LEU A 69 -7.79 6.59 -5.98
N THR A 70 -7.85 6.96 -7.26
CA THR A 70 -7.16 6.22 -8.34
C THR A 70 -5.63 6.25 -8.21
N GLN A 71 -5.08 7.32 -7.62
CA GLN A 71 -3.65 7.48 -7.40
C GLN A 71 -3.40 7.92 -5.96
N LEU A 72 -2.46 7.25 -5.30
CA LEU A 72 -2.04 7.55 -3.93
C LEU A 72 -0.52 7.71 -3.89
N ILE A 73 -0.06 8.72 -3.17
CA ILE A 73 1.33 8.81 -2.72
C ILE A 73 1.36 8.29 -1.30
N ILE A 74 2.24 7.31 -1.05
CA ILE A 74 2.46 6.72 0.28
C ILE A 74 3.93 6.93 0.62
N ALA A 75 4.21 7.51 1.79
CA ALA A 75 5.57 7.72 2.26
C ALA A 75 5.66 7.53 3.78
N ASP A 76 6.80 7.00 4.25
CA ASP A 76 7.10 6.84 5.66
C ASP A 76 8.06 7.97 6.10
N VAL A 77 7.62 8.83 7.02
CA VAL A 77 8.28 10.08 7.40
C VAL A 77 8.51 10.17 8.90
N VAL A 78 9.45 11.03 9.29
CA VAL A 78 9.66 11.45 10.68
C VAL A 78 9.41 12.94 10.78
N PHE A 79 8.72 13.38 11.82
CA PHE A 79 8.50 14.81 12.08
C PHE A 79 9.66 15.44 12.84
N ASN A 80 9.95 16.71 12.57
CA ASN A 80 11.01 17.47 13.23
C ASN A 80 10.70 17.84 14.69
N SER A 81 9.42 17.85 15.05
CA SER A 81 8.94 18.01 16.42
C SER A 81 7.81 17.01 16.66
N PRO A 82 7.45 16.74 17.93
CA PRO A 82 6.33 15.86 18.25
C PRO A 82 5.08 16.29 17.48
N HIS A 83 4.45 15.34 16.78
CA HIS A 83 3.22 15.63 16.06
C HIS A 83 2.15 16.12 17.07
N PRO A 84 1.38 17.19 16.78
CA PRO A 84 0.34 17.70 17.68
C PRO A 84 -0.75 16.71 18.08
N PHE A 85 -0.87 15.56 17.41
CA PHE A 85 -1.81 14.52 17.78
C PHE A 85 -1.12 13.51 18.69
N SER A 86 -1.80 13.13 19.79
CA SER A 86 -1.28 12.14 20.74
C SER A 86 -0.82 10.86 20.02
N SER A 87 0.34 10.35 20.42
CA SER A 87 0.91 9.09 19.90
C SER A 87 -0.14 7.99 19.81
N GLY A 88 -0.15 7.29 18.67
CA GLY A 88 -1.10 6.21 18.39
C GLY A 88 -2.45 6.61 17.76
N ARG A 89 -2.72 7.90 17.50
CA ARG A 89 -3.93 8.30 16.77
C ARG A 89 -3.66 8.46 15.28
N THR A 90 -4.58 7.92 14.48
CA THR A 90 -4.61 8.13 13.04
C THR A 90 -5.38 9.41 12.72
N VAL A 91 -4.85 10.22 11.80
CA VAL A 91 -5.49 11.46 11.33
C VAL A 91 -5.98 11.22 9.91
N ASN A 92 -7.27 11.41 9.68
CA ASN A 92 -7.88 11.35 8.36
C ASN A 92 -8.48 12.72 8.03
N ILE A 93 -8.10 13.29 6.90
CA ILE A 93 -8.70 14.50 6.34
C ILE A 93 -9.31 14.08 5.01
N LEU A 94 -10.63 14.06 4.95
CA LEU A 94 -11.39 13.74 3.75
C LEU A 94 -12.03 15.02 3.24
N SER A 95 -11.82 15.30 1.96
CA SER A 95 -12.45 16.40 1.24
C SER A 95 -12.99 15.89 -0.09
N PRO A 96 -13.89 16.63 -0.76
CA PRO A 96 -14.36 16.25 -2.09
C PRO A 96 -13.26 16.12 -3.16
N ARG A 97 -12.05 16.66 -2.89
CA ARG A 97 -10.95 16.73 -3.86
C ARG A 97 -9.72 15.93 -3.46
N ASN A 98 -9.64 15.47 -2.22
CA ASN A 98 -8.44 14.85 -1.67
C ASN A 98 -8.78 14.01 -0.43
N ALA A 99 -8.06 12.90 -0.27
CA ALA A 99 -7.95 12.17 0.97
C ALA A 99 -6.50 12.22 1.47
N PHE A 100 -6.32 12.68 2.71
CA PHE A 100 -5.03 12.76 3.38
C PHE A 100 -5.08 11.96 4.67
N LEU A 101 -4.07 11.13 4.89
CA LEU A 101 -3.97 10.23 6.02
C LEU A 101 -2.59 10.32 6.66
N VAL A 102 -2.54 10.35 7.99
CA VAL A 102 -1.33 10.17 8.79
C VAL A 102 -1.56 9.03 9.78
N VAL A 103 -0.75 7.98 9.69
CA VAL A 103 -0.81 6.81 10.56
C VAL A 103 0.52 6.66 11.31
N PRO A 104 0.54 6.66 12.65
CA PRO A 104 1.73 6.26 13.38
C PRO A 104 2.01 4.78 13.13
N LEU A 105 3.25 4.46 12.74
CA LEU A 105 3.69 3.09 12.56
C LEU A 105 4.14 2.49 13.90
N PRO A 106 4.00 1.18 14.10
CA PRO A 106 4.55 0.52 15.27
C PRO A 106 6.06 0.80 15.39
N PRO A 107 6.58 0.97 16.61
CA PRO A 107 8.00 1.23 16.81
C PRO A 107 8.83 0.09 16.20
N ALA A 108 9.69 0.45 15.25
CA ALA A 108 10.69 -0.47 14.70
C ALA A 108 11.87 -0.52 15.67
N ARG A 109 12.43 -1.72 15.89
CA ARG A 109 13.56 -1.91 16.81
C ARG A 109 14.80 -1.09 16.45
N GLU A 110 14.89 -0.66 15.20
CA GLU A 110 16.04 0.02 14.59
C GLU A 110 15.83 1.54 14.49
N VAL A 111 14.65 2.06 14.83
CA VAL A 111 14.33 3.49 14.69
C VAL A 111 14.00 4.08 16.05
N GLU A 112 14.85 5.00 16.53
CA GLU A 112 14.65 5.69 17.82
C GLU A 112 13.46 6.66 17.81
N LYS A 113 12.99 7.03 16.62
CA LYS A 113 11.93 8.03 16.42
C LYS A 113 10.65 7.37 15.93
N GLU A 114 9.52 7.96 16.33
CA GLU A 114 8.21 7.56 15.83
C GLU A 114 8.13 7.86 14.33
N VAL A 115 7.89 6.81 13.54
CA VAL A 115 7.70 6.90 12.09
C VAL A 115 6.22 6.97 11.80
N TYR A 116 5.84 7.79 10.84
CA TYR A 116 4.46 7.95 10.41
C TYR A 116 4.35 7.61 8.93
N ARG A 117 3.31 6.87 8.57
CA ARG A 117 2.91 6.70 7.18
C ARG A 117 1.96 7.81 6.80
N ILE A 118 2.35 8.61 5.81
CA ILE A 118 1.46 9.55 5.16
C ILE A 118 0.90 8.93 3.90
N THR A 119 -0.37 9.21 3.60
CA THR A 119 -1.00 8.84 2.34
C THR A 119 -1.82 10.01 1.83
N VAL A 120 -1.62 10.36 0.56
CA VAL A 120 -2.31 11.49 -0.09
C VAL A 120 -2.87 11.03 -1.42
N SER A 121 -4.15 11.27 -1.67
CA SER A 121 -4.73 11.01 -2.99
C SER A 121 -4.37 12.11 -3.98
N ILE A 122 -3.99 11.72 -5.18
CA ILE A 122 -3.64 12.62 -6.27
C ILE A 122 -4.72 12.47 -7.33
N HIS A 123 -5.44 13.55 -7.60
CA HIS A 123 -6.41 13.54 -8.67
C HIS A 123 -5.68 13.40 -10.02
N PRO A 124 -6.16 12.58 -10.97
CA PRO A 124 -5.48 12.39 -12.26
C PRO A 124 -5.18 13.66 -13.05
N SER A 125 -5.99 14.72 -12.86
CA SER A 125 -5.76 16.02 -13.51
C SER A 125 -4.54 16.79 -12.98
N TRP A 126 -3.92 16.36 -11.88
CA TRP A 126 -2.71 16.98 -11.32
C TRP A 126 -1.41 16.32 -11.84
N GLY A 127 -1.54 15.37 -12.75
CA GLY A 127 -0.43 14.61 -13.31
C GLY A 127 -0.26 13.25 -12.65
N PRO A 128 0.69 12.44 -13.14
CA PRO A 128 0.94 11.10 -12.61
C PRO A 128 1.55 11.19 -11.20
N SER A 129 1.20 10.24 -10.34
CA SER A 129 1.89 10.03 -9.07
C SER A 129 3.40 9.82 -9.30
N GLN A 130 4.23 10.56 -8.57
CA GLN A 130 5.68 10.38 -8.61
C GLN A 130 6.06 9.08 -7.90
N HIS A 131 6.81 8.21 -8.57
CA HIS A 131 7.28 6.93 -8.00
C HIS A 131 8.25 7.12 -6.82
N SER A 132 8.98 8.23 -6.80
CA SER A 132 9.92 8.60 -5.74
C SER A 132 9.78 10.10 -5.49
N PRO A 133 8.73 10.52 -4.75
CA PRO A 133 8.48 11.92 -4.48
C PRO A 133 9.62 12.53 -3.66
N SER A 134 10.04 13.75 -3.99
CA SER A 134 11.04 14.46 -3.19
C SER A 134 10.47 14.86 -1.83
N LEU A 135 11.34 15.10 -0.85
CA LEU A 135 10.92 15.56 0.47
C LEU A 135 10.16 16.90 0.39
N GLU A 136 10.62 17.81 -0.46
CA GLU A 136 10.00 19.12 -0.70
C GLU A 136 8.60 18.95 -1.28
N TYR A 137 8.43 18.01 -2.21
CA TYR A 137 7.12 17.72 -2.78
C TYR A 137 6.18 17.13 -1.73
N LEU A 138 6.64 16.19 -0.90
CA LEU A 138 5.85 15.64 0.21
C LEU A 138 5.46 16.71 1.23
N GLN A 139 6.36 17.63 1.55
CA GLN A 139 6.08 18.77 2.41
C GLN A 139 5.00 19.67 1.78
N SER A 140 5.08 19.95 0.47
CA SER A 140 4.08 20.77 -0.22
C SER A 140 2.66 20.15 -0.19
N LEU A 141 2.56 18.82 -0.24
CA LEU A 141 1.28 18.11 -0.13
C LEU A 141 0.72 18.18 1.29
N MET A 142 1.59 18.07 2.28
CA MET A 142 1.22 18.20 3.69
C MET A 142 0.80 19.63 4.04
N ASP A 143 1.47 20.64 3.50
CA ASP A 143 1.10 22.04 3.72
C ASP A 143 -0.25 22.39 3.08
N MET A 144 -0.59 21.73 1.96
CA MET A 144 -1.81 21.99 1.20
C MET A 144 -3.03 21.23 1.72
N TRP A 145 -2.85 19.98 2.14
CA TRP A 145 -3.95 19.06 2.47
C TRP A 145 -3.88 18.51 3.89
N GLY A 146 -2.73 18.65 4.53
CA GLY A 146 -2.53 18.21 5.90
C GLY A 146 -3.16 19.16 6.92
N PRO A 147 -3.09 18.79 8.20
CA PRO A 147 -3.55 19.64 9.29
C PRO A 147 -2.74 20.95 9.39
N ASN A 148 -3.41 22.08 9.66
CA ASN A 148 -2.81 23.42 9.77
C ASN A 148 -1.69 23.55 10.83
N SER A 149 -1.55 22.59 11.75
CA SER A 149 -0.56 22.60 12.83
C SER A 149 0.55 21.55 12.65
N THR A 150 0.69 20.97 11.45
CA THR A 150 1.61 19.85 11.24
C THR A 150 3.07 20.33 11.18
N PRO A 151 3.99 19.73 11.95
CA PRO A 151 5.42 20.01 11.85
C PRO A 151 5.99 19.64 10.49
N SER A 152 7.14 20.21 10.16
CA SER A 152 7.86 19.81 8.96
C SER A 152 8.37 18.37 9.06
N ILE A 153 8.37 17.68 7.91
CA ILE A 153 8.84 16.30 7.77
C ILE A 153 10.32 16.25 7.38
N ARG A 154 10.93 15.10 7.67
CA ARG A 154 12.26 14.72 7.19
C ARG A 154 12.26 13.24 6.80
N ALA A 155 13.26 12.84 6.01
CA ALA A 155 13.45 11.45 5.64
C ALA A 155 13.61 10.56 6.89
N SER A 156 12.97 9.38 6.86
CA SER A 156 13.25 8.30 7.80
C SER A 156 14.61 7.70 7.41
N THR A 157 15.65 8.03 8.19
CA THR A 157 16.99 7.43 8.09
C THR A 157 17.06 6.16 8.92
#